data_AF-A0A957DJW8-F1
#
_entry.id   AF-A0A957DJW8-F1
#
_cell.length_a   1.000
_cell.length_b   1.000
_cell.length_c   1.000
_cell.angle_alpha   90.00
_cell.angle_beta   90.00
_cell.angle_gamma   90.00
#
_symmetry.space_group_name_H-M   'P 1'
#
loop_
_entity.id
_entity.type
_entity.pdbx_description
1 polymer ?
#
loop_
_entity_poly.entity_id
_entity_poly.type
_entity_poly.pdbx_seq_one_letter_code
_entity_poly.pdbx_strand_id
1 'polypeptide(L)'
;MSRKLIIFLFLSTVVLAMATFGVMLALSRRPSTPPTPTPPTTEQTVAQSVEDGAMVLNVDGTQVTVKINPEAAVILASEGFVQEEMPAQTLPELPANELEQITEPPPEPTLAPTAVPVFVEPTATLPPVVPAPVDPVIIRAYTVQPGDTLYTVAESQISGVALMAVYGIAADDLTPGNVIQLPVANPAYCPGYRPYVVRESDTVYNISHRFGTTPDVIRDLNRLGADYRIDLAQVLCIP
;
A
#
# COMPACT_ATOMS: atom_id res chain seq x y z
N MET A 1 -3.85 -54.52 68.17
CA MET A 1 -4.00 -53.68 66.97
C MET A 1 -3.10 -54.26 65.88
N SER A 2 -3.67 -54.75 64.77
CA SER A 2 -2.94 -55.56 63.78
C SER A 2 -1.90 -54.72 63.02
N ARG A 3 -0.70 -55.26 62.75
CA ARG A 3 0.37 -54.58 61.98
C ARG A 3 -0.12 -53.97 60.65
N LYS A 4 -1.09 -54.62 60.00
CA LYS A 4 -1.75 -54.11 58.78
C LYS A 4 -2.58 -52.84 59.03
N LEU A 5 -3.25 -52.71 60.18
CA LEU A 5 -4.06 -51.54 60.54
C LEU A 5 -3.19 -50.31 60.83
N ILE A 6 -2.01 -50.50 61.43
CA ILE A 6 -1.06 -49.41 61.72
C ILE A 6 -0.47 -48.87 60.41
N ILE A 7 -0.09 -49.73 59.47
CA ILE A 7 0.43 -49.32 58.16
C ILE A 7 -0.65 -48.59 57.34
N PHE A 8 -1.91 -49.06 57.38
CA PHE A 8 -3.02 -48.36 56.72
C PHE A 8 -3.32 -46.99 57.33
N LEU A 9 -3.23 -46.85 58.66
CA LEU A 9 -3.37 -45.54 59.34
C LEU A 9 -2.24 -44.58 58.96
N PHE A 10 -0.99 -45.06 58.90
CA PHE A 10 0.15 -44.23 58.47
C PHE A 10 0.08 -43.84 56.99
N LEU A 11 -0.33 -44.74 56.09
CA LEU A 11 -0.50 -44.36 54.67
C LEU A 11 -1.65 -43.37 54.48
N SER A 12 -2.74 -43.53 55.21
CA SER A 12 -3.89 -42.62 55.14
C SER A 12 -3.54 -41.21 55.62
N THR A 13 -2.80 -41.08 56.73
CA THR A 13 -2.37 -39.76 57.23
C THR A 13 -1.34 -39.09 56.30
N VAL A 14 -0.46 -39.87 55.66
CA VAL A 14 0.51 -39.34 54.68
C VAL A 14 -0.20 -38.87 53.40
N VAL A 15 -1.18 -39.61 52.89
CA VAL A 15 -1.97 -39.20 51.71
C VAL A 15 -2.82 -37.96 52.02
N LEU A 16 -3.41 -37.87 53.21
CA LEU A 16 -4.18 -36.71 53.65
C LEU A 16 -3.29 -35.46 53.86
N ALA A 17 -2.06 -35.63 54.35
CA ALA A 17 -1.07 -34.55 54.47
C ALA A 17 -0.54 -34.03 53.13
N MET A 18 -0.40 -34.91 52.12
CA MET A 18 0.02 -34.51 50.77
C MET A 18 -1.08 -33.79 50.01
N ALA A 19 -2.36 -34.16 50.22
CA ALA A 19 -3.50 -33.48 49.61
C ALA A 19 -3.71 -32.05 50.17
N THR A 20 -3.46 -31.82 51.46
CA THR A 20 -3.54 -30.47 52.05
C THR A 20 -2.35 -29.59 51.66
N PHE A 21 -1.16 -30.16 51.46
CA PHE A 21 0.01 -29.42 50.98
C PHE A 21 -0.13 -28.97 49.51
N GLY A 22 -0.78 -29.75 48.65
CA GLY A 22 -1.05 -29.38 47.25
C GLY A 22 -2.03 -28.21 47.08
N VAL A 23 -3.05 -28.12 47.94
CA VAL A 23 -4.04 -27.03 47.91
C VAL A 23 -3.48 -25.73 48.53
N MET A 24 -2.51 -25.83 49.46
CA MET A 24 -1.83 -24.67 50.04
C MET A 24 -0.77 -24.06 49.09
N LEU A 25 -0.18 -24.85 48.19
CA LEU A 25 0.71 -24.35 47.12
C LEU A 25 -0.04 -23.67 45.96
N ALA A 26 -1.36 -23.88 45.83
CA ALA A 26 -2.19 -23.26 44.80
C ALA A 26 -2.77 -21.89 45.20
N LEU A 27 -2.71 -21.50 46.48
CA LEU A 27 -3.20 -20.20 46.97
C LEU A 27 -2.09 -19.20 47.36
N SER A 28 -0.81 -19.56 47.18
CA SER A 28 0.33 -18.64 47.38
C SER A 28 0.85 -17.98 46.09
N ARG A 29 0.22 -18.20 44.94
CA ARG A 29 0.49 -17.37 43.75
C ARG A 29 -0.26 -16.04 43.88
N ARG A 30 0.31 -15.11 44.65
CA ARG A 30 -0.03 -13.69 44.48
C ARG A 30 0.49 -13.23 43.12
N PRO A 31 -0.28 -12.43 42.35
CA PRO A 31 0.29 -11.70 41.23
C PRO A 31 1.36 -10.74 41.79
N SER A 32 2.57 -10.83 41.28
CA SER A 32 3.59 -9.82 41.48
C SER A 32 3.07 -8.50 40.88
N THR A 33 2.85 -7.50 41.72
CA THR A 33 2.67 -6.12 41.28
C THR A 33 3.86 -5.73 40.40
N PRO A 34 3.66 -5.08 39.23
CA PRO A 34 4.78 -4.50 38.49
C PRO A 34 5.49 -3.47 39.39
N PRO A 35 6.81 -3.29 39.24
CA PRO A 35 7.52 -2.28 40.02
C PRO A 35 6.97 -0.88 39.71
N THR A 36 6.68 -0.10 40.74
CA THR A 36 6.46 1.35 40.62
C THR A 36 7.71 1.97 39.98
N PRO A 37 7.59 2.81 38.94
CA PRO A 37 8.75 3.52 38.41
C PRO A 37 9.23 4.53 39.47
N THR A 38 10.38 4.24 40.09
CA THR A 38 11.14 5.22 40.86
C THR A 38 11.57 6.33 39.89
N PRO A 39 11.38 7.63 40.20
CA PRO A 39 11.96 8.69 39.38
C PRO A 39 13.49 8.56 39.42
N PRO A 40 14.21 8.79 38.31
CA PRO A 40 15.66 8.72 38.32
C PRO A 40 16.21 9.80 39.27
N THR A 41 16.84 9.37 40.37
CA THR A 41 17.79 10.20 41.10
C THR A 41 19.00 10.40 40.21
N THR A 42 19.24 11.66 39.88
CA THR A 42 20.42 12.19 39.21
C THR A 42 21.71 11.63 39.85
N GLU A 43 22.28 10.60 39.25
CA GLU A 43 23.73 10.38 39.31
C GLU A 43 24.34 11.07 38.10
N GLN A 44 25.11 12.13 38.39
CA GLN A 44 25.97 12.81 37.43
C GLN A 44 26.90 11.80 36.77
N THR A 45 26.53 11.32 35.58
CA THR A 45 27.50 10.82 34.62
C THR A 45 28.00 12.02 33.84
N VAL A 46 29.27 12.34 34.09
CA VAL A 46 30.07 13.32 33.36
C VAL A 46 29.86 13.12 31.86
N ALA A 47 29.42 14.17 31.18
CA ALA A 47 29.32 14.21 29.73
C ALA A 47 30.68 13.84 29.10
N GLN A 48 30.70 12.77 28.31
CA GLN A 48 31.68 12.67 27.22
C GLN A 48 30.95 13.11 25.96
N SER A 49 31.34 14.31 25.49
CA SER A 49 31.09 14.84 24.16
C SER A 49 31.16 13.72 23.12
N VAL A 50 30.04 13.44 22.45
CA VAL A 50 30.06 12.79 21.13
C VAL A 50 30.24 13.90 20.10
N GLU A 51 31.44 14.44 20.06
CA GLU A 51 31.92 15.34 19.01
C GLU A 51 32.43 14.45 17.87
N ASP A 52 31.60 14.15 16.85
CA ASP A 52 32.03 13.86 15.46
C ASP A 52 30.98 13.16 14.55
N GLY A 53 29.74 12.91 15.00
CA GLY A 53 28.71 12.35 14.10
C GLY A 53 29.00 10.92 13.59
N ALA A 54 29.77 10.14 14.36
CA ALA A 54 30.10 8.76 14.03
C ALA A 54 29.15 7.77 14.73
N MET A 55 28.48 6.92 13.95
CA MET A 55 27.71 5.79 14.46
C MET A 55 28.64 4.58 14.62
N VAL A 56 28.67 3.97 15.81
CA VAL A 56 29.41 2.71 16.02
C VAL A 56 28.43 1.54 15.92
N LEU A 57 28.65 0.65 14.96
CA LEU A 57 27.88 -0.57 14.73
C LEU A 57 28.67 -1.78 15.22
N ASN A 58 28.01 -2.66 15.96
CA ASN A 58 28.58 -3.93 16.40
C ASN A 58 28.06 -5.06 15.50
N VAL A 59 28.96 -5.68 14.72
CA VAL A 59 28.64 -6.85 13.89
C VAL A 59 29.59 -7.98 14.28
N ASP A 60 29.04 -9.11 14.73
CA ASP A 60 29.79 -10.29 15.19
C ASP A 60 30.93 -10.00 16.18
N GLY A 61 30.71 -9.06 17.12
CA GLY A 61 31.68 -8.68 18.15
C GLY A 61 32.79 -7.73 17.68
N THR A 62 32.74 -7.27 16.43
CA THR A 62 33.65 -6.27 15.89
C THR A 62 32.97 -4.90 15.86
N GLN A 63 33.60 -3.90 16.50
CA GLN A 63 33.14 -2.51 16.46
C GLN A 63 33.56 -1.86 15.15
N VAL A 64 32.58 -1.47 14.34
CA VAL A 64 32.77 -0.73 13.10
C VAL A 64 32.27 0.70 13.29
N THR A 65 33.18 1.66 13.23
CA THR A 65 32.86 3.09 13.36
C THR A 65 32.54 3.67 11.98
N VAL A 66 31.28 4.05 11.78
CA VAL A 66 30.79 4.68 10.55
C VAL A 66 30.72 6.19 10.79
N LYS A 67 31.67 6.93 10.22
CA LYS A 67 31.63 8.40 10.17
C LYS A 67 30.80 8.82 8.96
N ILE A 68 29.61 9.37 9.19
CA ILE A 68 28.79 9.95 8.12
C ILE A 68 29.30 11.39 7.92
N ASN A 69 29.95 11.68 6.79
CA ASN A 69 30.35 13.04 6.46
C ASN A 69 29.13 13.79 5.90
N PRO A 70 28.54 14.76 6.63
CA PRO A 70 27.34 15.47 6.19
C PRO A 70 27.60 16.43 5.01
N GLU A 71 28.86 16.73 4.69
CA GLU A 71 29.26 17.62 3.60
C GLU A 71 29.75 16.87 2.34
N ALA A 72 29.86 15.53 2.42
CA ALA A 72 30.21 14.73 1.26
C ALA A 72 28.98 14.57 0.36
N ALA A 73 28.84 15.46 -0.63
CA ALA A 73 27.92 15.28 -1.74
C ALA A 73 28.16 13.87 -2.35
N VAL A 74 27.10 13.05 -2.36
CA VAL A 74 27.11 11.80 -3.13
C VAL A 74 27.00 12.19 -4.59
N ILE A 75 28.15 12.42 -5.24
CA ILE A 75 28.20 12.60 -6.69
C ILE A 75 28.09 11.20 -7.30
N LEU A 76 26.87 10.77 -7.63
CA LEU A 76 26.70 9.75 -8.65
C LEU A 76 27.14 10.39 -9.97
N ALA A 77 28.33 10.03 -10.43
CA ALA A 77 28.81 10.37 -11.76
C ALA A 77 27.88 9.70 -12.78
N SER A 78 26.87 10.42 -13.26
CA SER A 78 26.18 10.09 -14.50
C SER A 78 27.00 10.66 -15.64
N GLU A 79 27.62 9.76 -16.39
CA GLU A 79 28.19 10.07 -17.69
C GLU A 79 27.11 10.62 -18.62
N GLY A 80 27.52 11.54 -19.49
CA GLY A 80 26.68 12.53 -20.11
C GLY A 80 25.58 11.99 -21.02
N PHE A 81 24.44 12.64 -20.96
CA PHE A 81 23.47 12.68 -22.05
C PHE A 81 23.50 14.07 -22.67
N VAL A 82 24.00 14.13 -23.89
CA VAL A 82 23.91 15.27 -24.78
C VAL A 82 22.44 15.51 -25.08
N GLN A 83 21.98 16.73 -24.83
CA GLN A 83 20.66 17.21 -25.19
C GLN A 83 20.66 17.47 -26.71
N GLU A 84 20.17 16.52 -27.51
CA GLU A 84 19.80 16.82 -28.89
C GLU A 84 18.48 17.61 -28.88
N GLU A 85 18.63 18.91 -29.10
CA GLU A 85 17.55 19.87 -29.29
C GLU A 85 16.79 19.54 -30.59
N MET A 86 15.60 18.96 -30.46
CA MET A 86 14.67 18.81 -31.60
C MET A 86 14.28 20.19 -32.13
N PRO A 87 14.50 20.51 -33.42
CA PRO A 87 14.06 21.77 -33.97
C PRO A 87 12.53 21.78 -34.08
N ALA A 88 11.93 22.90 -33.70
CA ALA A 88 10.52 23.19 -33.87
C ALA A 88 10.11 23.04 -35.35
N GLN A 89 9.15 22.16 -35.63
CA GLN A 89 8.53 22.09 -36.95
C GLN A 89 7.58 23.28 -37.09
N THR A 90 7.96 24.23 -37.94
CA THR A 90 7.07 25.30 -38.40
C THR A 90 5.93 24.70 -39.21
N LEU A 91 4.70 24.83 -38.70
CA LEU A 91 3.47 24.48 -39.39
C LEU A 91 3.27 25.43 -40.60
N PRO A 92 2.97 24.95 -41.81
CA PRO A 92 2.75 25.82 -42.95
C PRO A 92 1.44 26.61 -42.79
N GLU A 93 1.54 27.93 -42.96
CA GLU A 93 0.42 28.87 -42.91
C GLU A 93 -0.44 28.72 -44.18
N LEU A 94 -1.73 28.43 -44.02
CA LEU A 94 -2.70 28.33 -45.11
C LEU A 94 -2.91 29.72 -45.74
N PRO A 95 -2.80 29.89 -47.08
CA PRO A 95 -3.01 31.20 -47.70
C PRO A 95 -4.49 31.60 -47.66
N ALA A 96 -4.73 32.83 -47.21
CA ALA A 96 -6.04 33.41 -46.96
C ALA A 96 -6.75 34.00 -48.20
N ASN A 97 -6.68 33.36 -49.36
CA ASN A 97 -7.33 33.85 -50.58
C ASN A 97 -7.98 32.73 -51.39
N GLU A 98 -9.21 32.35 -51.01
CA GLU A 98 -10.18 31.76 -51.96
C GLU A 98 -11.61 32.02 -51.46
N LEU A 99 -12.00 33.30 -51.47
CA LEU A 99 -13.39 33.75 -51.38
C LEU A 99 -13.85 34.10 -52.80
N GLU A 100 -14.17 33.10 -53.63
CA GLU A 100 -14.86 33.35 -54.90
C GLU A 100 -16.07 32.42 -55.10
N GLN A 101 -17.23 33.08 -55.26
CA GLN A 101 -18.41 32.70 -56.03
C GLN A 101 -19.28 31.52 -55.57
N ILE A 102 -20.25 31.85 -54.72
CA ILE A 102 -21.50 31.10 -54.57
C ILE A 102 -22.39 31.47 -55.76
N THR A 103 -22.40 30.64 -56.80
CA THR A 103 -23.43 30.72 -57.84
C THR A 103 -24.65 29.97 -57.33
N GLU A 104 -25.79 30.66 -57.26
CA GLU A 104 -27.07 30.09 -56.81
C GLU A 104 -27.48 28.92 -57.73
N PRO A 105 -27.83 27.72 -57.20
CA PRO A 105 -28.24 26.61 -58.03
C PRO A 105 -29.64 26.87 -58.63
N PRO A 106 -29.92 26.42 -59.86
CA PRO A 106 -31.22 26.61 -60.52
C PRO A 106 -32.36 25.88 -59.78
N PRO A 107 -33.60 26.39 -59.83
CA PRO A 107 -34.72 25.79 -59.11
C PRO A 107 -35.10 24.44 -59.72
N GLU A 108 -35.13 23.41 -58.86
CA GLU A 108 -35.45 22.03 -59.19
C GLU A 108 -36.96 21.87 -59.52
N PRO A 109 -37.35 21.07 -60.53
CA PRO A 109 -38.76 20.83 -60.84
C PRO A 109 -39.43 20.02 -59.72
N THR A 110 -40.51 20.57 -59.16
CA THR A 110 -41.34 19.91 -58.14
C THR A 110 -42.02 18.66 -58.72
N LEU A 111 -41.45 17.48 -58.47
CA LEU A 111 -42.12 16.20 -58.67
C LEU A 111 -42.91 15.84 -57.40
N ALA A 112 -44.17 15.46 -57.59
CA ALA A 112 -45.12 15.09 -56.54
C ALA A 112 -44.60 13.93 -55.67
N PRO A 113 -44.97 13.86 -54.37
CA PRO A 113 -44.44 12.87 -53.44
C PRO A 113 -44.97 11.48 -53.80
N THR A 114 -44.11 10.65 -54.41
CA THR A 114 -44.35 9.21 -54.48
C THR A 114 -43.95 8.63 -53.12
N ALA A 115 -44.88 7.95 -52.46
CA ALA A 115 -44.64 7.31 -51.17
C ALA A 115 -43.47 6.32 -51.29
N VAL A 116 -42.32 6.69 -50.74
CA VAL A 116 -41.15 5.82 -50.60
C VAL A 116 -41.51 4.75 -49.55
N PRO A 117 -41.40 3.44 -49.85
CA PRO A 117 -41.60 2.43 -48.84
C PRO A 117 -40.54 2.61 -47.75
N VAL A 118 -40.97 2.75 -46.49
CA VAL A 118 -40.08 2.79 -45.32
C VAL A 118 -39.43 1.42 -45.18
N PHE A 119 -38.18 1.30 -45.63
CA PHE A 119 -37.36 0.13 -45.36
C PHE A 119 -36.91 0.20 -43.90
N VAL A 120 -37.52 -0.61 -43.04
CA VAL A 120 -37.07 -0.78 -41.66
C VAL A 120 -35.81 -1.64 -41.72
N GLU A 121 -34.63 -1.03 -41.60
CA GLU A 121 -33.39 -1.79 -41.51
C GLU A 121 -33.48 -2.76 -40.33
N PRO A 122 -33.21 -4.07 -40.52
CA PRO A 122 -33.16 -5.01 -39.42
C PRO A 122 -32.10 -4.53 -38.43
N THR A 123 -32.49 -4.26 -37.18
CA THR A 123 -31.56 -3.94 -36.10
C THR A 123 -30.57 -5.09 -35.96
N ALA A 124 -29.38 -4.94 -36.54
CA ALA A 124 -28.28 -5.87 -36.34
C ALA A 124 -27.91 -5.81 -34.86
N THR A 125 -28.11 -6.92 -34.13
CA THR A 125 -27.59 -7.05 -32.77
C THR A 125 -26.08 -6.89 -32.81
N LEU A 126 -25.57 -5.81 -32.21
CA LEU A 126 -24.13 -5.58 -32.09
C LEU A 126 -23.48 -6.84 -31.50
N PRO A 127 -22.33 -7.28 -32.03
CA PRO A 127 -21.60 -8.39 -31.43
C PRO A 127 -21.30 -8.06 -29.95
N PRO A 128 -21.25 -9.07 -29.07
CA PRO A 128 -20.93 -8.85 -27.66
C PRO A 128 -19.59 -8.15 -27.55
N VAL A 129 -19.60 -6.92 -27.01
CA VAL A 129 -18.38 -6.16 -26.72
C VAL A 129 -17.63 -6.92 -25.64
N VAL A 130 -16.47 -7.50 -25.99
CA VAL A 130 -15.55 -8.03 -24.99
C VAL A 130 -15.09 -6.83 -24.15
N PRO A 131 -15.32 -6.83 -22.82
CA PRO A 131 -14.91 -5.70 -21.99
C PRO A 131 -13.40 -5.55 -22.06
N ALA A 132 -12.93 -4.33 -22.33
CA ALA A 132 -11.52 -4.01 -22.29
C ALA A 132 -10.95 -4.30 -20.89
N PRO A 133 -9.68 -4.72 -20.78
CA PRO A 133 -9.02 -4.88 -19.48
C PRO A 133 -9.04 -3.54 -18.73
N VAL A 134 -9.43 -3.58 -17.45
CA VAL A 134 -9.47 -2.41 -16.58
C VAL A 134 -8.10 -2.23 -15.93
N ASP A 135 -7.56 -1.01 -15.96
CA ASP A 135 -6.28 -0.71 -15.34
C ASP A 135 -6.39 -0.74 -13.79
N PRO A 136 -5.40 -1.32 -13.09
CA PRO A 136 -5.42 -1.44 -11.62
C PRO A 136 -5.19 -0.12 -10.89
N VAL A 137 -4.54 0.86 -11.55
CA VAL A 137 -4.16 2.14 -10.96
C VAL A 137 -4.72 3.26 -11.84
N ILE A 138 -5.28 4.28 -11.19
CA ILE A 138 -5.72 5.51 -11.84
C ILE A 138 -5.06 6.71 -11.17
N ILE A 139 -4.91 7.79 -11.92
CA ILE A 139 -4.35 9.04 -11.43
C ILE A 139 -5.49 9.99 -11.08
N ARG A 140 -5.43 10.57 -9.88
CA ARG A 140 -6.41 11.55 -9.39
C ARG A 140 -5.71 12.82 -8.93
N ALA A 141 -6.27 13.97 -9.27
CA ALA A 141 -5.82 15.23 -8.70
C ALA A 141 -6.14 15.25 -7.20
N TYR A 142 -5.12 15.52 -6.38
CA TYR A 142 -5.23 15.61 -4.93
C TYR A 142 -4.62 16.91 -4.43
N THR A 143 -5.40 17.70 -3.68
CA THR A 143 -4.89 18.89 -3.01
C THR A 143 -4.35 18.50 -1.64
N VAL A 144 -3.05 18.71 -1.44
CA VAL A 144 -2.34 18.38 -0.20
C VAL A 144 -2.91 19.22 0.95
N GLN A 145 -3.25 18.56 2.04
CA GLN A 145 -3.77 19.16 3.25
C GLN A 145 -2.65 19.42 4.28
N PRO A 146 -2.83 20.41 5.18
CA PRO A 146 -1.90 20.60 6.30
C PRO A 146 -1.79 19.35 7.17
N GLY A 147 -0.55 18.87 7.37
CA GLY A 147 -0.26 17.67 8.15
C GLY A 147 -0.26 16.36 7.36
N ASP A 148 -0.46 16.40 6.05
CA ASP A 148 -0.28 15.23 5.20
C ASP A 148 1.15 14.70 5.23
N THR A 149 1.26 13.39 5.19
CA THR A 149 2.48 12.62 5.01
C THR A 149 2.20 11.55 3.96
N LEU A 150 3.24 10.96 3.35
CA LEU A 150 3.04 9.87 2.40
C LEU A 150 2.21 8.73 3.03
N TYR A 151 2.42 8.46 4.33
CA TYR A 151 1.68 7.42 5.04
C TYR A 151 0.19 7.76 5.20
N THR A 152 -0.14 8.97 5.67
CA THR A 152 -1.54 9.37 5.91
C THR A 152 -2.33 9.53 4.61
N VAL A 153 -1.68 10.01 3.55
CA VAL A 153 -2.28 10.10 2.21
C VAL A 153 -2.53 8.70 1.64
N ALA A 154 -1.55 7.79 1.75
CA ALA A 154 -1.71 6.42 1.29
C ALA A 154 -2.91 5.70 1.93
N GLU A 155 -3.04 5.82 3.25
CA GLU A 155 -4.11 5.17 4.01
C GLU A 155 -5.49 5.76 3.68
N SER A 156 -5.58 7.08 3.46
CA SER A 156 -6.86 7.75 3.19
C SER A 156 -7.34 7.66 1.74
N GLN A 157 -6.43 7.51 0.77
CA GLN A 157 -6.75 7.58 -0.67
C GLN A 157 -6.76 6.24 -1.40
N ILE A 158 -6.77 5.10 -0.70
CA ILE A 158 -6.65 3.77 -1.32
C ILE A 158 -5.38 3.71 -2.22
N SER A 159 -4.28 4.22 -1.68
CA SER A 159 -2.97 4.24 -2.34
C SER A 159 -1.94 3.47 -1.49
N GLY A 160 -0.67 3.62 -1.81
CA GLY A 160 0.44 3.05 -1.08
C GLY A 160 1.68 3.94 -1.19
N VAL A 161 2.49 4.02 -0.15
CA VAL A 161 3.75 4.78 -0.18
C VAL A 161 4.65 4.31 -1.31
N ALA A 162 4.77 3.00 -1.49
CA ALA A 162 5.54 2.43 -2.60
C ALA A 162 4.92 2.73 -3.97
N LEU A 163 3.59 2.75 -4.07
CA LEU A 163 2.91 3.14 -5.31
C LEU A 163 3.19 4.60 -5.66
N MET A 164 3.11 5.51 -4.69
CA MET A 164 3.49 6.91 -4.88
C MET A 164 4.95 7.05 -5.33
N ALA A 165 5.87 6.30 -4.72
CA ALA A 165 7.27 6.29 -5.12
C ALA A 165 7.49 5.80 -6.56
N VAL A 166 6.75 4.78 -7.01
CA VAL A 166 6.79 4.31 -8.42
C VAL A 166 6.42 5.43 -9.41
N TYR A 167 5.54 6.33 -9.00
CA TYR A 167 5.13 7.50 -9.80
C TYR A 167 5.94 8.77 -9.47
N GLY A 168 7.04 8.65 -8.72
CA GLY A 168 7.94 9.75 -8.43
C GLY A 168 7.43 10.76 -7.40
N ILE A 169 6.42 10.41 -6.60
CA ILE A 169 5.91 11.27 -5.53
C ILE A 169 6.69 10.98 -4.24
N ALA A 170 7.37 12.00 -3.74
CA ALA A 170 8.14 12.00 -2.51
C ALA A 170 7.49 12.87 -1.43
N ALA A 171 8.09 12.88 -0.23
CA ALA A 171 7.57 13.66 0.89
C ALA A 171 7.59 15.18 0.61
N ASP A 172 8.58 15.66 -0.15
CA ASP A 172 8.73 17.08 -0.48
C ASP A 172 7.60 17.59 -1.39
N ASP A 173 6.94 16.69 -2.14
CA ASP A 173 5.78 17.04 -2.97
C ASP A 173 4.52 17.33 -2.13
N LEU A 174 4.49 16.87 -0.88
CA LEU A 174 3.37 17.07 0.06
C LEU A 174 3.45 18.42 0.78
N THR A 175 3.69 19.50 0.03
CA THR A 175 3.55 20.86 0.53
C THR A 175 2.06 21.25 0.58
N PRO A 176 1.51 21.68 1.74
CA PRO A 176 0.08 22.03 1.85
C PRO A 176 -0.38 23.06 0.82
N GLY A 177 -1.52 22.79 0.18
CA GLY A 177 -2.08 23.61 -0.88
C GLY A 177 -1.64 23.22 -2.30
N ASN A 178 -0.59 22.42 -2.45
CA ASN A 178 -0.19 21.89 -3.76
C ASN A 178 -1.23 20.90 -4.29
N VAL A 179 -1.38 20.86 -5.62
CA VAL A 179 -2.16 19.82 -6.30
C VAL A 179 -1.20 18.83 -6.95
N ILE A 180 -1.27 17.57 -6.53
CA ILE A 180 -0.44 16.48 -7.05
C ILE A 180 -1.30 15.49 -7.87
N GLN A 181 -0.65 14.78 -8.80
CA GLN A 181 -1.25 13.71 -9.58
C GLN A 181 -1.09 12.38 -8.84
N LEU A 182 -2.00 12.11 -7.91
CA LEU A 182 -1.89 11.00 -6.97
C LEU A 182 -2.31 9.67 -7.63
N PRO A 183 -1.43 8.65 -7.71
CA PRO A 183 -1.82 7.31 -8.11
C PRO A 183 -2.62 6.64 -6.98
N VAL A 184 -3.78 6.10 -7.32
CA VAL A 184 -4.62 5.33 -6.40
C VAL A 184 -5.07 4.04 -7.05
N ALA A 185 -5.39 3.03 -6.25
CA ALA A 185 -5.98 1.81 -6.78
C ALA A 185 -7.36 2.10 -7.37
N ASN A 186 -7.60 1.57 -8.57
CA ASN A 186 -8.84 1.77 -9.30
C ASN A 186 -9.96 0.93 -8.69
N PRO A 187 -11.05 1.53 -8.16
CA PRO A 187 -12.19 0.78 -7.64
C PRO A 187 -12.84 -0.13 -8.69
N ALA A 188 -12.80 0.22 -9.97
CA ALA A 188 -13.37 -0.58 -11.05
C ALA A 188 -12.55 -1.84 -11.38
N TYR A 189 -11.28 -1.91 -10.94
CA TYR A 189 -10.42 -3.07 -11.14
C TYR A 189 -10.91 -4.30 -10.36
N CYS A 190 -11.58 -4.06 -9.22
CA CYS A 190 -12.08 -5.08 -8.31
C CYS A 190 -13.61 -5.04 -8.22
N PRO A 191 -14.35 -5.41 -9.28
CA PRO A 191 -15.80 -5.34 -9.27
C PRO A 191 -16.39 -6.26 -8.19
N GLY A 192 -17.09 -5.67 -7.22
CA GLY A 192 -17.65 -6.39 -6.06
C GLY A 192 -16.68 -6.66 -4.91
N TYR A 193 -15.44 -6.15 -5.01
CA TYR A 193 -14.37 -6.36 -4.03
C TYR A 193 -13.66 -5.05 -3.69
N ARG A 194 -12.88 -5.05 -2.62
CA ARG A 194 -12.08 -3.88 -2.24
C ARG A 194 -10.68 -3.97 -2.86
N PRO A 195 -10.23 -2.97 -3.64
CA PRO A 195 -8.83 -2.92 -4.05
C PRO A 195 -7.93 -2.58 -2.85
N TYR A 196 -6.78 -3.23 -2.78
CA TYR A 196 -5.75 -3.04 -1.77
C TYR A 196 -4.38 -2.94 -2.44
N VAL A 197 -3.62 -1.90 -2.10
CA VAL A 197 -2.25 -1.73 -2.59
C VAL A 197 -1.29 -2.40 -1.61
N VAL A 198 -0.53 -3.39 -2.09
CA VAL A 198 0.47 -4.13 -1.31
C VAL A 198 1.56 -3.21 -0.79
N ARG A 199 1.80 -3.30 0.51
CA ARG A 199 2.75 -2.47 1.27
C ARG A 199 4.01 -3.24 1.58
N GLU A 200 5.01 -2.53 2.08
CA GLU A 200 6.24 -3.15 2.55
C GLU A 200 5.94 -4.15 3.67
N SER A 201 6.58 -5.31 3.61
CA SER A 201 6.41 -6.42 4.56
C SER A 201 5.01 -7.06 4.58
N ASP A 202 4.14 -6.72 3.63
CA ASP A 202 2.90 -7.46 3.46
C ASP A 202 3.19 -8.89 2.96
N THR A 203 2.36 -9.81 3.43
CA THR A 203 2.28 -11.19 2.95
C THR A 203 0.80 -11.50 2.75
N VAL A 204 0.46 -12.45 1.87
CA VAL A 204 -0.95 -12.83 1.71
C VAL A 204 -1.56 -13.28 3.05
N TYR A 205 -0.74 -13.90 3.91
CA TYR A 205 -1.15 -14.27 5.27
C TYR A 205 -1.54 -13.06 6.13
N ASN A 206 -0.68 -12.05 6.29
CA ASN A 206 -1.01 -10.94 7.18
C ASN A 206 -2.12 -10.03 6.63
N ILE A 207 -2.24 -9.93 5.30
CA ILE A 207 -3.37 -9.26 4.63
C ILE A 207 -4.66 -10.01 4.95
N SER A 208 -4.69 -11.35 4.78
CA SER A 208 -5.92 -12.12 5.00
C SER A 208 -6.43 -11.97 6.44
N HIS A 209 -5.53 -11.98 7.42
CA HIS A 209 -5.88 -11.81 8.83
C HIS A 209 -6.44 -10.41 9.11
N ARG A 210 -5.87 -9.38 8.49
CA ARG A 210 -6.33 -7.99 8.64
C ARG A 210 -7.77 -7.80 8.15
N PHE A 211 -8.13 -8.47 7.05
CA PHE A 211 -9.43 -8.35 6.41
C PHE A 211 -10.41 -9.49 6.78
N GLY A 212 -10.05 -10.36 7.73
CA GLY A 212 -10.94 -11.43 8.19
C GLY A 212 -11.25 -12.50 7.14
N THR A 213 -10.30 -12.79 6.25
CA THR A 213 -10.40 -13.82 5.21
C THR A 213 -9.25 -14.83 5.29
N THR A 214 -9.18 -15.78 4.35
CA THR A 214 -8.10 -16.77 4.27
C THR A 214 -7.09 -16.45 3.17
N PRO A 215 -5.83 -16.90 3.30
CA PRO A 215 -4.85 -16.72 2.23
C PRO A 215 -5.28 -17.33 0.91
N ASP A 216 -5.95 -18.48 0.94
CA ASP A 216 -6.47 -19.16 -0.24
C ASP A 216 -7.53 -18.34 -0.99
N VAL A 217 -8.43 -17.66 -0.26
CA VAL A 217 -9.44 -16.81 -0.89
C VAL A 217 -8.77 -15.64 -1.61
N ILE A 218 -7.75 -15.00 -1.00
CA ILE A 218 -7.00 -13.92 -1.66
C ILE A 218 -6.23 -14.47 -2.88
N ARG A 219 -5.57 -15.62 -2.75
CA ARG A 219 -4.85 -16.27 -3.86
C ARG A 219 -5.78 -16.52 -5.05
N ASP A 220 -6.90 -17.17 -4.80
CA ASP A 220 -7.83 -17.59 -5.85
C ASP A 220 -8.50 -16.38 -6.50
N LEU A 221 -8.91 -15.38 -5.71
CA LEU A 221 -9.50 -14.14 -6.20
C LEU A 221 -8.54 -13.36 -7.12
N ASN A 222 -7.24 -13.38 -6.81
CA ASN A 222 -6.21 -12.64 -7.54
C ASN A 222 -5.41 -13.49 -8.52
N ARG A 223 -5.77 -14.77 -8.70
CA ARG A 223 -5.07 -15.75 -9.57
C ARG A 223 -3.57 -15.84 -9.26
N LEU A 224 -3.19 -15.76 -7.99
CA LEU A 224 -1.80 -15.87 -7.57
C LEU A 224 -1.32 -17.32 -7.70
N GLY A 225 0.00 -17.48 -7.85
CA GLY A 225 0.64 -18.80 -7.82
C GLY A 225 0.50 -19.51 -6.47
N ALA A 226 0.80 -20.81 -6.45
CA ALA A 226 0.77 -21.61 -5.22
C ALA A 226 1.78 -21.16 -4.15
N ASP A 227 2.73 -20.31 -4.51
CA ASP A 227 3.72 -19.70 -3.62
C ASP A 227 3.26 -18.36 -3.02
N TYR A 228 2.05 -17.89 -3.35
CA TYR A 228 1.44 -16.66 -2.81
C TYR A 228 2.31 -15.41 -2.99
N ARG A 229 3.14 -15.37 -4.04
CA ARG A 229 3.97 -14.20 -4.33
C ARG A 229 3.10 -12.99 -4.63
N ILE A 230 3.44 -11.89 -3.98
CA ILE A 230 2.88 -10.55 -4.21
C ILE A 230 4.04 -9.57 -4.30
N ASP A 231 3.89 -8.60 -5.19
CA ASP A 231 4.90 -7.58 -5.42
C ASP A 231 4.52 -6.28 -4.70
N LEU A 232 5.54 -5.52 -4.32
CA LEU A 232 5.34 -4.21 -3.72
C LEU A 232 4.56 -3.30 -4.69
N ALA A 233 3.60 -2.53 -4.15
CA ALA A 233 2.69 -1.67 -4.93
C ALA A 233 1.70 -2.41 -5.86
N GLN A 234 1.69 -3.74 -5.88
CA GLN A 234 0.67 -4.51 -6.58
C GLN A 234 -0.73 -4.22 -6.03
N VAL A 235 -1.74 -4.16 -6.90
CA VAL A 235 -3.15 -4.06 -6.49
C VAL A 235 -3.76 -5.45 -6.40
N LEU A 236 -4.28 -5.79 -5.23
CA LEU A 236 -5.04 -7.01 -4.96
C LEU A 236 -6.52 -6.67 -4.71
N CYS A 237 -7.41 -7.52 -5.19
CA CYS A 237 -8.80 -7.53 -4.80
C CYS A 237 -8.98 -8.33 -3.52
N ILE A 238 -9.64 -7.74 -2.53
CA ILE A 238 -9.86 -8.32 -1.20
C ILE A 238 -11.39 -8.44 -0.96
N PRO A 239 -11.86 -9.58 -0.40
CA PRO A 239 -13.25 -9.78 0.02
C PRO A 239 -13.80 -8.71 0.96
#